data_AF-A0A959F6W0-F1
#
_entry.id   AF-A0A959F6W0-F1
#
_cell.length_a   1.000
_cell.length_b   1.000
_cell.length_c   1.000
_cell.angle_alpha   90.00
_cell.angle_beta   90.00
_cell.angle_gamma   90.00
#
_symmetry.space_group_name_H-M   'P 1'
#
loop_
_entity.id
_entity.type
_entity.pdbx_description
1 polymer ?
#
loop_
_entity_poly.entity_id
_entity_poly.type
_entity_poly.pdbx_seq_one_letter_code
_entity_poly.pdbx_strand_id
1 'polypeptide(L)'
;MHKTYSIIFLLLLSTVASFAQQQELNTLLIPNTWQANRLNPAVVPDAKFVIGGPGIYSNLRIENIVYNDLFTTNDRGENVLQINNAINKLADQNKIFENIDIETISLGAKLGGIWVTLGHRLRSTAVLDYPKTLPQLIWQGNAQFIGQTIGFGPAMDFNNYHEIGLG
;
A
#
# COMPACT_ATOMS: atom_id res chain seq x y z
N MET A 1 28.64 -5.88 -32.75
CA MET A 1 28.22 -6.89 -31.76
C MET A 1 28.24 -6.37 -30.33
N HIS A 2 29.31 -5.74 -29.83
CA HIS A 2 29.36 -5.21 -28.45
C HIS A 2 28.23 -4.23 -28.08
N LYS A 3 27.82 -3.33 -28.98
CA LYS A 3 26.74 -2.37 -28.72
C LYS A 3 25.37 -3.04 -28.50
N THR A 4 25.10 -4.15 -29.18
CA THR A 4 23.82 -4.87 -29.07
C THR A 4 23.67 -5.57 -27.72
N TYR A 5 24.76 -6.18 -27.21
CA TYR A 5 24.76 -6.79 -25.88
C TYR A 5 24.65 -5.75 -24.75
N SER A 6 25.28 -4.57 -24.90
CA SER A 6 25.09 -3.48 -23.95
C SER A 6 23.66 -2.97 -23.89
N ILE A 7 22.95 -2.89 -25.03
CA ILE A 7 21.55 -2.46 -25.07
C ILE A 7 20.65 -3.50 -24.39
N ILE A 8 20.84 -4.80 -24.68
CA ILE A 8 20.07 -5.88 -24.05
C ILE A 8 20.33 -5.92 -22.53
N PHE A 9 21.59 -5.71 -22.11
CA PHE A 9 21.96 -5.64 -20.70
C PHE A 9 21.30 -4.46 -19.98
N LEU A 10 21.28 -3.27 -20.61
CA LEU A 10 20.57 -2.09 -20.06
C LEU A 10 19.06 -2.30 -19.96
N LEU A 11 18.47 -2.98 -20.95
CA LEU A 11 17.04 -3.30 -20.96
C LEU A 11 16.68 -4.28 -19.84
N LEU A 12 17.51 -5.31 -19.63
CA LEU A 12 17.39 -6.23 -18.49
C LEU A 12 17.57 -5.51 -17.14
N LEU A 13 18.52 -4.59 -17.03
CA LEU A 13 18.75 -3.81 -15.79
C LEU A 13 17.58 -2.90 -15.43
N SER A 14 16.83 -2.40 -16.42
CA SER A 14 15.65 -1.57 -16.17
C SER A 14 14.48 -2.35 -15.55
N THR A 15 14.38 -3.66 -15.81
CA THR A 15 13.30 -4.51 -15.26
C THR A 15 13.51 -4.90 -13.80
N VAL A 16 14.74 -4.95 -13.30
CA VAL A 16 15.02 -5.36 -11.91
C VAL A 16 14.68 -4.27 -10.87
N ALA A 17 14.64 -2.99 -11.27
CA ALA A 17 14.31 -1.90 -10.35
C ALA A 17 12.83 -1.86 -9.94
N SER A 18 11.94 -2.49 -10.71
CA SER A 18 10.49 -2.46 -10.46
C SER A 18 9.98 -3.51 -9.45
N PHE A 19 10.82 -4.45 -8.99
CA PHE A 19 10.38 -5.50 -8.06
C PHE A 19 10.31 -5.07 -6.60
N ALA A 20 10.92 -3.94 -6.22
CA ALA A 20 10.97 -3.47 -4.83
C ALA A 20 9.63 -2.94 -4.29
N GLN A 21 8.56 -2.92 -5.09
CA GLN A 21 7.24 -2.42 -4.72
C GLN A 21 6.15 -3.49 -4.64
N GLN A 22 6.50 -4.78 -4.74
CA GLN A 22 5.50 -5.85 -4.76
C GLN A 22 5.04 -6.22 -3.33
N GLN A 23 3.97 -5.57 -2.85
CA GLN A 23 3.40 -5.81 -1.50
C GLN A 23 2.30 -6.88 -1.44
N GLU A 24 1.91 -7.46 -2.59
CA GLU A 24 0.70 -8.29 -2.74
C GLU A 24 0.93 -9.82 -2.79
N LEU A 25 2.11 -10.31 -2.39
CA LEU A 25 2.45 -11.74 -2.53
C LEU A 25 1.50 -12.67 -1.75
N ASN A 26 0.96 -12.20 -0.62
CA ASN A 26 0.04 -12.97 0.22
C ASN A 26 -1.22 -13.42 -0.51
N THR A 27 -1.74 -12.59 -1.42
CA THR A 27 -2.97 -12.91 -2.17
C THR A 27 -2.76 -14.09 -3.13
N LEU A 28 -1.55 -14.25 -3.68
CA LEU A 28 -1.19 -15.41 -4.51
C LEU A 28 -1.05 -16.71 -3.70
N LEU A 29 -0.77 -16.60 -2.40
CA LEU A 29 -0.67 -17.76 -1.50
C LEU A 29 -2.05 -18.35 -1.13
N ILE A 30 -3.15 -17.73 -1.58
CA ILE A 30 -4.53 -18.21 -1.40
C ILE A 30 -5.16 -18.50 -2.78
N PRO A 31 -4.65 -19.52 -3.53
CA PRO A 31 -4.87 -19.69 -4.96
C PRO A 31 -6.32 -20.02 -5.38
N ASN A 32 -7.17 -20.47 -4.45
CA ASN A 32 -8.57 -20.78 -4.73
C ASN A 32 -9.52 -19.59 -4.46
N THR A 33 -8.98 -18.38 -4.30
CA THR A 33 -9.79 -17.18 -4.18
C THR A 33 -9.83 -16.42 -5.50
N TRP A 34 -10.97 -15.82 -5.79
CA TRP A 34 -11.12 -14.93 -6.94
C TRP A 34 -10.09 -13.78 -6.93
N GLN A 35 -9.67 -13.35 -5.74
CA GLN A 35 -8.72 -12.25 -5.59
C GLN A 35 -7.32 -12.58 -6.10
N ALA A 36 -6.93 -13.86 -6.13
CA ALA A 36 -5.67 -14.27 -6.75
C ALA A 36 -5.66 -14.03 -8.27
N ASN A 37 -6.82 -14.07 -8.94
CA ASN A 37 -6.94 -13.77 -10.37
C ASN A 37 -6.53 -12.32 -10.70
N ARG A 38 -6.63 -11.39 -9.73
CA ARG A 38 -6.24 -9.97 -9.91
C ARG A 38 -4.75 -9.81 -10.19
N LEU A 39 -3.92 -10.65 -9.59
CA LEU A 39 -2.46 -10.60 -9.74
C LEU A 39 -1.98 -11.53 -10.86
N ASN A 40 -2.74 -12.60 -11.12
CA ASN A 40 -2.44 -13.54 -12.18
C ASN A 40 -3.72 -14.04 -12.85
N PRO A 41 -4.05 -13.57 -14.07
CA PRO A 41 -5.28 -13.96 -14.75
C PRO A 41 -5.34 -15.45 -15.10
N ALA A 42 -4.20 -16.17 -15.08
CA ALA A 42 -4.15 -17.62 -15.29
C ALA A 42 -4.62 -18.44 -14.07
N VAL A 43 -4.81 -17.82 -12.90
CA VAL A 43 -5.38 -18.49 -11.73
C VAL A 43 -6.88 -18.62 -11.93
N VAL A 44 -7.34 -19.82 -12.27
CA VAL A 44 -8.74 -20.13 -12.51
C VAL A 44 -9.35 -20.79 -11.28
N PRO A 45 -10.44 -20.26 -10.71
CA PRO A 45 -11.14 -20.88 -9.59
C PRO A 45 -11.94 -22.12 -10.06
N ASP A 46 -12.27 -23.02 -9.13
CA ASP A 46 -13.04 -24.25 -9.43
C ASP A 46 -14.51 -24.00 -9.87
N ALA A 47 -14.99 -22.78 -9.75
CA ALA A 47 -16.35 -22.39 -10.15
C ALA A 47 -16.49 -22.29 -11.67
N LYS A 48 -17.70 -22.50 -12.22
CA LYS A 48 -17.99 -22.26 -13.65
C LYS A 48 -18.23 -20.78 -13.98
N PHE A 49 -18.67 -20.02 -12.99
CA PHE A 49 -19.00 -18.61 -13.09
C PHE A 49 -18.71 -17.94 -11.75
N VAL A 50 -18.15 -16.74 -11.80
CA VAL A 50 -17.80 -15.94 -10.62
C VAL A 50 -18.24 -14.50 -10.87
N ILE A 51 -18.88 -13.91 -9.88
CA ILE A 51 -19.11 -12.46 -9.80
C ILE A 51 -18.35 -11.98 -8.57
N GLY A 52 -17.40 -11.06 -8.75
CA GLY A 52 -16.85 -10.27 -7.67
C GLY A 52 -17.64 -8.97 -7.53
N GLY A 53 -18.16 -8.76 -6.33
CA GLY A 53 -18.80 -7.51 -5.94
C GLY A 53 -17.78 -6.45 -5.53
N PRO A 54 -18.27 -5.28 -5.07
CA PRO A 54 -17.38 -4.23 -4.60
C PRO A 54 -16.53 -4.73 -3.44
N GLY A 55 -15.22 -4.54 -3.55
CA GLY A 55 -14.26 -4.96 -2.54
C GLY A 55 -13.20 -3.89 -2.34
N ILE A 56 -12.91 -3.57 -1.08
CA ILE A 56 -11.90 -2.59 -0.72
C ILE A 56 -10.71 -3.33 -0.11
N TYR A 57 -9.54 -2.99 -0.59
CA TYR A 57 -8.26 -3.38 -0.02
C TYR A 57 -7.47 -2.12 0.30
N SER A 58 -6.83 -2.08 1.45
CA SER A 58 -5.99 -0.96 1.89
C SER A 58 -4.74 -1.51 2.58
N ASN A 59 -3.61 -0.89 2.29
CA ASN A 59 -2.33 -1.13 2.92
C ASN A 59 -1.74 0.19 3.41
N LEU A 60 -1.79 0.37 4.73
CA LEU A 60 -1.19 1.51 5.42
C LEU A 60 0.16 1.10 6.01
N ARG A 61 1.21 1.87 5.69
CA ARG A 61 2.53 1.77 6.32
C ARG A 61 2.97 3.13 6.84
N ILE A 62 3.35 3.17 8.09
CA ILE A 62 3.89 4.37 8.75
C ILE A 62 5.36 4.08 9.07
N GLU A 63 6.25 5.01 8.74
CA GLU A 63 7.66 4.88 9.13
C GLU A 63 7.87 5.13 10.62
N ASN A 64 8.87 4.44 11.19
CA ASN A 64 9.42 4.67 12.54
C ASN A 64 8.46 4.44 13.73
N ILE A 65 7.19 4.13 13.49
CA ILE A 65 6.19 3.81 14.52
C ILE A 65 5.69 2.38 14.31
N VAL A 66 5.68 1.59 15.39
CA VAL A 66 4.96 0.31 15.44
C VAL A 66 3.80 0.36 16.42
N TYR A 67 2.89 -0.62 16.34
CA TYR A 67 1.70 -0.69 17.20
C TYR A 67 2.02 -0.55 18.70
N ASN A 68 3.07 -1.24 19.17
CA ASN A 68 3.49 -1.23 20.58
C ASN A 68 4.08 0.10 21.05
N ASP A 69 4.29 1.07 20.15
CA ASP A 69 4.71 2.42 20.52
C ASP A 69 3.52 3.30 20.88
N LEU A 70 2.34 2.98 20.33
CA LEU A 70 1.09 3.65 20.58
C LEU A 70 0.33 2.99 21.74
N PHE A 71 0.36 1.66 21.82
CA PHE A 71 -0.37 0.89 22.82
C PHE A 71 0.60 0.16 23.74
N THR A 72 0.55 0.48 25.03
CA THR A 72 1.43 -0.11 26.05
C THR A 72 0.61 -0.55 27.25
N THR A 73 1.08 -1.57 27.97
CA THR A 73 0.46 -1.99 29.22
C THR A 73 0.99 -1.17 30.39
N ASN A 74 0.10 -0.58 31.19
CA ASN A 74 0.47 0.14 32.41
C ASN A 74 0.76 -0.84 33.58
N ASP A 75 1.21 -0.31 34.72
CA ASP A 75 1.51 -1.10 35.93
C ASP A 75 0.29 -1.84 36.51
N ARG A 76 -0.92 -1.48 36.07
CA ARG A 76 -2.19 -2.12 36.46
C ARG A 76 -2.65 -3.20 35.47
N GLY A 77 -1.87 -3.47 34.41
CA GLY A 77 -2.21 -4.44 33.38
C GLY A 77 -3.16 -3.93 32.30
N GLU A 78 -3.47 -2.64 32.28
CA GLU A 78 -4.40 -2.04 31.31
C GLU A 78 -3.67 -1.56 30.07
N ASN A 79 -4.28 -1.72 28.89
CA ASN A 79 -3.74 -1.17 27.65
C ASN A 79 -4.03 0.34 27.58
N VAL A 80 -2.97 1.15 27.54
CA VAL A 80 -3.03 2.61 27.52
C VAL A 80 -2.40 3.18 26.25
N LEU A 81 -3.02 4.25 25.74
CA LEU A 81 -2.57 4.97 24.56
C LEU A 81 -1.44 5.95 24.93
N GLN A 82 -0.24 5.74 24.40
CA GLN A 82 0.97 6.52 24.67
C GLN A 82 1.46 7.26 23.42
N ILE A 83 0.67 8.20 22.90
CA ILE A 83 1.02 8.94 21.67
C ILE A 83 2.36 9.69 21.80
N ASN A 84 2.72 10.17 23.00
CA ASN A 84 4.01 10.81 23.22
C ASN A 84 5.19 9.87 22.96
N ASN A 85 5.08 8.58 23.28
CA ASN A 85 6.12 7.60 23.02
C ASN A 85 6.31 7.38 21.52
N ALA A 86 5.20 7.27 20.78
CA ALA A 86 5.25 7.17 19.32
C ALA A 86 5.85 8.42 18.67
N ILE A 87 5.43 9.63 19.09
CA ILE A 87 6.00 10.88 18.59
C ILE A 87 7.51 10.95 18.84
N ASN A 88 7.97 10.51 20.02
CA ASN A 88 9.39 10.53 20.35
C ASN A 88 10.24 9.67 19.41
N LYS A 89 9.68 8.59 18.85
CA LYS A 89 10.35 7.68 17.91
C LYS A 89 10.39 8.17 16.47
N LEU A 90 9.57 9.16 16.11
CA LEU A 90 9.62 9.77 14.78
C LEU A 90 10.98 10.40 14.51
N ALA A 91 11.48 10.22 13.29
CA ALA A 91 12.59 10.99 12.75
C ALA A 91 12.15 12.42 12.44
N ASP A 92 13.06 13.32 12.08
CA ASP A 92 12.70 14.71 11.76
C ASP A 92 11.74 14.82 10.57
N GLN A 93 11.87 13.91 9.61
CA GLN A 93 10.98 13.71 8.46
C GLN A 93 10.57 12.24 8.42
N ASN A 94 9.30 11.98 8.13
CA ASN A 94 8.73 10.63 8.11
C ASN A 94 7.76 10.52 6.95
N LYS A 95 7.53 9.28 6.51
CA LYS A 95 6.57 8.98 5.45
C LYS A 95 5.43 8.10 5.94
N ILE A 96 4.24 8.40 5.47
CA ILE A 96 3.10 7.48 5.47
C ILE A 96 2.87 7.03 4.02
N PHE A 97 2.79 5.73 3.82
CA PHE A 97 2.44 5.12 2.54
C PHE A 97 1.07 4.48 2.66
N GLU A 98 0.19 4.80 1.72
CA GLU A 98 -1.15 4.24 1.63
C GLU A 98 -1.36 3.70 0.22
N ASN A 99 -1.73 2.43 0.10
CA ASN A 99 -2.21 1.85 -1.15
C ASN A 99 -3.64 1.38 -0.96
N ILE A 100 -4.56 1.87 -1.79
CA ILE A 100 -5.97 1.50 -1.77
C ILE A 100 -6.33 0.92 -3.14
N ASP A 101 -6.92 -0.27 -3.12
CA ASP A 101 -7.47 -0.93 -4.30
C ASP A 101 -8.96 -1.17 -4.08
N ILE A 102 -9.80 -0.55 -4.90
CA ILE A 102 -11.25 -0.71 -4.87
C ILE A 102 -11.67 -1.45 -6.13
N GLU A 103 -12.00 -2.73 -6.00
CA GLU A 103 -12.72 -3.45 -7.06
C GLU A 103 -14.17 -3.01 -7.02
N THR A 104 -14.73 -2.63 -8.17
CA THR A 104 -16.15 -2.28 -8.25
C THR A 104 -16.98 -3.48 -8.68
N ILE A 105 -16.55 -4.14 -9.74
CA ILE A 105 -17.19 -5.31 -10.31
C ILE A 105 -16.15 -6.14 -11.05
N SER A 106 -16.32 -7.44 -10.97
CA SER A 106 -15.53 -8.39 -11.72
C SER A 106 -16.35 -9.63 -12.06
N LEU A 107 -16.06 -10.22 -13.21
CA LEU A 107 -16.80 -11.34 -13.79
C LEU A 107 -15.79 -12.35 -14.31
N GLY A 108 -16.07 -13.62 -14.07
CA GLY A 108 -15.32 -14.74 -14.64
C GLY A 108 -16.26 -15.83 -15.10
N ALA A 109 -16.01 -16.42 -16.27
CA ALA A 109 -16.84 -17.49 -16.81
C ALA A 109 -16.01 -18.54 -17.56
N LYS A 110 -16.40 -19.81 -17.40
CA LYS A 110 -15.89 -20.91 -18.23
C LYS A 110 -16.74 -21.04 -19.49
N LEU A 111 -16.12 -20.79 -20.64
CA LEU A 111 -16.72 -20.99 -21.96
C LEU A 111 -16.05 -22.19 -22.62
N GLY A 112 -16.60 -23.38 -22.35
CA GLY A 112 -16.02 -24.64 -22.82
C GLY A 112 -14.65 -24.91 -22.20
N GLY A 113 -13.60 -24.90 -23.03
CA GLY A 113 -12.20 -25.09 -22.61
C GLY A 113 -11.47 -23.81 -22.21
N ILE A 114 -12.08 -22.64 -22.41
CA ILE A 114 -11.47 -21.33 -22.16
C ILE A 114 -12.11 -20.71 -20.92
N TRP A 115 -11.30 -20.02 -20.13
CA TRP A 115 -11.77 -19.17 -19.04
C TRP A 115 -11.59 -17.71 -19.47
N VAL A 116 -12.64 -16.90 -19.29
CA VAL A 116 -12.61 -15.47 -19.64
C VAL A 116 -12.90 -14.66 -18.39
N THR A 117 -12.15 -13.59 -18.18
CA THR A 117 -12.38 -12.64 -17.08
C THR A 117 -12.48 -11.21 -17.56
N LEU A 118 -13.31 -10.43 -16.87
CA LEU A 118 -13.45 -8.99 -17.02
C LEU A 118 -13.52 -8.37 -15.63
N GLY A 119 -12.77 -7.31 -15.37
CA GLY A 119 -12.82 -6.62 -14.09
C GLY A 119 -12.57 -5.13 -14.21
N HIS A 120 -13.14 -4.36 -13.30
CA HIS A 120 -12.85 -2.95 -13.12
C HIS A 120 -12.45 -2.68 -11.68
N ARG A 121 -11.34 -1.96 -11.52
CA ARG A 121 -10.79 -1.56 -10.23
C ARG A 121 -10.25 -0.13 -10.29
N LEU A 122 -10.36 0.57 -9.18
CA LEU A 122 -9.69 1.84 -8.92
C LEU A 122 -8.46 1.57 -8.08
N ARG A 123 -7.29 2.01 -8.53
CA ARG A 123 -6.03 1.87 -7.79
C ARG A 123 -5.53 3.24 -7.38
N SER A 124 -5.15 3.35 -6.11
CA SER A 124 -4.72 4.60 -5.50
C SER A 124 -3.47 4.35 -4.66
N THR A 125 -2.42 5.12 -4.91
CA THR A 125 -1.23 5.16 -4.06
C THR A 125 -1.02 6.58 -3.58
N ALA A 126 -0.85 6.75 -2.27
CA ALA A 126 -0.50 8.01 -1.65
C ALA A 126 0.78 7.87 -0.82
N VAL A 127 1.65 8.86 -0.91
CA VAL A 127 2.81 9.02 -0.03
C VAL A 127 2.71 10.39 0.62
N LEU A 128 2.61 10.43 1.94
CA LEU A 128 2.58 11.65 2.73
C LEU A 128 3.91 11.80 3.46
N ASP A 129 4.69 12.79 3.06
CA ASP A 129 5.93 13.20 3.73
C ASP A 129 5.58 14.27 4.77
N TYR A 130 5.91 14.04 6.04
CA TYR A 130 5.58 14.95 7.11
C TYR A 130 6.71 15.13 8.14
N PRO A 131 6.91 16.36 8.64
CA PRO A 131 7.88 16.61 9.69
C PRO A 131 7.36 16.13 11.05
N LYS A 132 8.27 15.76 11.96
CA LYS A 132 7.94 15.43 13.37
C LYS A 132 7.16 16.52 14.09
N THR A 133 7.44 17.77 13.74
CA THR A 133 6.79 18.96 14.28
C THR A 133 5.29 18.97 14.03
N LEU A 134 4.79 18.33 12.97
CA LEU A 134 3.36 18.27 12.66
C LEU A 134 2.57 17.53 13.75
N PRO A 135 2.85 16.24 14.06
CA PRO A 135 2.16 15.54 15.15
C PRO A 135 2.49 16.12 16.53
N GLN A 136 3.69 16.68 16.74
CA GLN A 136 4.01 17.41 17.98
C GLN A 136 3.08 18.61 18.17
N LEU A 137 2.86 19.41 17.13
CA LEU A 137 1.98 20.57 17.20
C LEU A 137 0.51 20.16 17.43
N ILE A 138 0.05 19.11 16.74
CA ILE A 138 -1.34 18.60 16.88
C ILE A 138 -1.59 18.02 18.29
N TRP A 139 -0.64 17.27 18.84
CA TRP A 139 -0.84 16.52 20.08
C TRP A 139 -0.32 17.22 21.33
N GLN A 140 0.91 17.76 21.27
CA GLN A 140 1.61 18.37 22.41
C GLN A 140 1.44 19.89 22.45
N GLY A 141 0.88 20.48 21.38
CA GLY A 141 0.70 21.92 21.24
C GLY A 141 2.00 22.66 20.88
N ASN A 142 1.94 23.98 20.95
CA ASN A 142 3.02 24.87 20.49
C ASN A 142 3.96 25.38 21.59
N ALA A 143 3.72 25.04 22.87
CA ALA A 143 4.48 25.57 24.00
C ALA A 143 5.99 25.29 23.88
N GLN A 144 6.35 24.13 23.33
CA GLN A 144 7.74 23.72 23.09
C GLN A 144 8.45 24.51 21.96
N PHE A 145 7.70 25.28 21.16
CA PHE A 145 8.21 26.02 20.00
C PHE A 145 8.19 27.54 20.19
N ILE A 146 7.95 28.03 21.41
CA ILE A 146 7.93 29.48 21.69
C ILE A 146 9.29 30.09 21.32
N GLY A 147 9.25 31.17 20.52
CA GLY A 147 10.44 31.87 20.03
C GLY A 147 11.15 31.19 18.85
N GLN A 148 10.58 30.12 18.29
CA GLN A 148 11.14 29.40 17.13
C GLN A 148 10.20 29.51 15.93
N THR A 149 10.77 29.52 14.72
CA THR A 149 10.02 29.32 13.47
C THR A 149 10.15 27.87 13.05
N ILE A 150 9.04 27.13 13.06
CA ILE A 150 9.00 25.72 12.68
C ILE A 150 8.26 25.50 11.37
N GLY A 151 8.79 24.62 10.52
CA GLY A 151 8.05 24.06 9.40
C GLY A 151 7.22 22.88 9.89
N PHE A 152 5.92 22.86 9.59
CA PHE A 152 5.01 21.76 9.92
C PHE A 152 4.23 21.26 8.69
N GLY A 153 4.45 21.86 7.52
CA GLY A 153 3.71 21.53 6.30
C GLY A 153 4.11 20.14 5.79
N PRO A 154 3.14 19.23 5.58
CA PRO A 154 3.40 17.98 4.90
C PRO A 154 3.40 18.18 3.37
N ALA A 155 4.03 17.26 2.65
CA ALA A 155 3.92 17.12 1.20
C ALA A 155 3.24 15.77 0.88
N MET A 156 2.42 15.74 -0.17
CA MET A 156 1.67 14.54 -0.54
C MET A 156 1.82 14.28 -2.03
N ASP A 157 2.28 13.09 -2.36
CA ASP A 157 2.22 12.53 -3.70
C ASP A 157 1.04 11.57 -3.78
N PHE A 158 0.24 11.69 -4.83
CA PHE A 158 -0.95 10.87 -5.03
C PHE A 158 -1.06 10.46 -6.49
N ASN A 159 -1.22 9.15 -6.71
CA ASN A 159 -1.46 8.57 -8.02
C ASN A 159 -2.72 7.74 -7.98
N ASN A 160 -3.63 7.96 -8.93
CA ASN A 160 -4.91 7.28 -8.97
C ASN A 160 -5.31 6.97 -10.40
N TYR A 161 -5.72 5.73 -10.67
CA TYR A 161 -6.08 5.30 -12.00
C TYR A 161 -7.12 4.19 -11.98
N HIS A 162 -7.92 4.16 -13.04
CA HIS A 162 -8.83 3.07 -13.32
C HIS A 162 -8.09 1.97 -14.08
N GLU A 163 -8.21 0.74 -13.62
CA GLU A 163 -7.65 -0.42 -14.28
C GLU A 163 -8.80 -1.33 -14.72
N ILE A 164 -8.88 -1.57 -16.03
CA ILE A 164 -9.81 -2.53 -16.64
C ILE A 164 -8.98 -3.76 -16.99
N GLY A 165 -9.32 -4.90 -16.40
CA GLY A 165 -8.68 -6.18 -16.66
C GLY A 165 -9.51 -7.04 -17.62
N LEU A 166 -8.83 -7.65 -18.59
CA LEU A 166 -9.38 -8.65 -19.50
C LEU A 166 -8.41 -9.84 -19.55
N GLY A 167 -8.93 -11.06 -19.41
CA GLY A 167 -8.16 -12.30 -19.34
C GLY A 167 -8.82 -13.46 -20.05
#